data_AF-A0A516Q331-F1
#
_entry.id   AF-A0A516Q331-F1
#
_cell.length_a   1.000
_cell.length_b   1.000
_cell.length_c   1.000
_cell.angle_alpha   90.00
_cell.angle_beta   90.00
_cell.angle_gamma   90.00
#
_symmetry.space_group_name_H-M   'P 1'
#
loop_
_entity.id
_entity.type
_entity.pdbx_description
1 polymer ?
#
loop_
_entity_poly.entity_id
_entity_poly.type
_entity_poly.pdbx_seq_one_letter_code
_entity_poly.pdbx_strand_id
1 'polypeptide(L)'
;MEWAIAVLVIAVLGVAAAVAAGGVGEMKTEPVRDGYRQDLPQHPLTGADLQELRFGVTLRGYAMDQVDDVLVRLGQEIADRDALIAELTGGPDGPEAQKGTVAR
;
A
#
# COMPACT_ATOMS: atom_id res chain seq x y z
N MET A 1 13.41 26.39 43.07
CA MET A 1 14.15 26.38 41.77
C MET A 1 13.96 25.08 41.01
N GLU A 2 13.88 23.93 41.68
CA GLU A 2 13.58 22.60 41.09
C GLU A 2 12.28 22.56 40.25
N TRP A 3 11.21 23.20 40.74
CA TRP A 3 9.91 23.24 40.05
C TRP A 3 9.97 23.98 38.72
N ALA A 4 10.80 25.03 38.61
CA ALA A 4 10.97 25.77 37.36
C ALA A 4 11.66 24.91 36.30
N ILE A 5 12.64 24.08 36.71
CA ILE A 5 13.34 23.14 35.82
C ILE A 5 12.37 22.04 35.37
N ALA A 6 11.55 21.51 36.28
CA ALA A 6 10.56 20.48 35.94
C ALA A 6 9.52 20.99 34.92
N VAL A 7 9.00 22.20 35.12
CA VAL A 7 8.06 22.83 34.18
C VAL A 7 8.70 23.09 32.82
N LEU A 8 9.97 23.54 32.80
CA LEU A 8 10.72 23.74 31.57
C LEU A 8 10.90 22.44 30.79
N VAL A 9 11.28 21.35 31.48
CA VAL A 9 11.47 20.03 30.84
C VAL A 9 10.15 19.51 30.26
N ILE A 10 9.04 19.64 31.00
CA ILE A 10 7.71 19.24 30.52
C ILE A 10 7.30 20.07 29.30
N ALA A 11 7.55 21.39 29.33
CA ALA A 11 7.26 22.27 28.20
C ALA A 11 8.07 21.89 26.95
N VAL A 12 9.38 21.62 27.10
CA VAL A 12 10.26 21.19 26.00
C VAL A 12 9.81 19.84 25.44
N LEU A 13 9.49 18.87 26.30
CA LEU A 13 8.98 17.56 25.87
C LEU A 13 7.62 17.69 25.17
N GLY A 14 6.74 18.56 25.66
CA GLY A 14 5.44 18.83 25.04
C GLY A 14 5.57 19.46 23.66
N VAL A 15 6.49 20.41 23.49
CA VAL A 15 6.79 21.02 22.18
C VAL A 15 7.41 20.00 21.23
N ALA A 16 8.36 19.20 21.68
CA ALA A 16 8.96 18.14 20.87
C ALA A 16 7.92 17.09 20.43
N ALA A 17 7.02 16.68 21.33
CA ALA A 17 5.92 15.77 21.02
C ALA A 17 4.92 16.40 20.03
N ALA A 18 4.58 17.68 20.18
CA ALA A 18 3.70 18.39 19.27
C ALA A 18 4.31 18.53 17.86
N VAL A 19 5.61 18.80 17.77
CA VAL A 19 6.34 18.85 16.50
C VAL A 19 6.42 17.46 15.85
N ALA A 20 6.73 16.41 16.63
CA ALA A 20 6.73 15.04 16.14
C ALA A 20 5.33 14.57 15.69
N ALA A 21 4.27 15.07 16.34
CA ALA A 21 2.88 14.81 15.98
C ALA A 21 2.36 15.67 14.81
N GLY A 22 3.19 16.54 14.22
CA GLY A 22 2.82 17.37 13.07
C GLY A 22 1.98 18.61 13.40
N GLY A 23 1.99 19.07 14.65
CA GLY A 23 1.10 20.10 15.18
C GLY A 23 1.43 21.56 14.86
N VAL A 24 2.26 21.87 13.85
CA VAL A 24 2.65 23.26 13.55
C VAL A 24 2.62 23.58 12.05
N GLY A 25 1.49 23.31 11.39
CA GLY A 25 1.29 23.74 10.01
C GLY A 25 -0.09 23.42 9.45
N GLU A 26 -1.08 24.29 9.69
CA GLU A 26 -2.30 24.30 8.89
C GLU A 26 -2.05 25.01 7.53
N MET A 27 -2.29 24.25 6.46
CA MET A 27 -3.03 24.63 5.24
C MET A 27 -2.41 25.66 4.25
N LYS A 28 -1.82 25.15 3.14
CA LYS A 28 -2.18 25.61 1.78
C LYS A 28 -1.75 24.66 0.65
N THR A 29 -2.76 24.25 -0.11
CA THR A 29 -2.79 23.87 -1.54
C THR A 29 -2.01 22.63 -1.96
N GLU A 30 -2.80 21.61 -2.29
CA GLU A 30 -2.40 20.32 -2.84
C GLU A 30 -1.47 19.55 -1.89
N PRO A 31 -2.03 18.67 -1.03
CA PRO A 31 -1.18 17.68 -0.41
C PRO A 31 -0.70 16.84 -1.59
N VAL A 32 0.50 17.14 -2.10
CA VAL A 32 1.34 16.13 -2.71
C VAL A 32 1.29 15.03 -1.67
N ARG A 33 0.50 13.99 -1.98
CA ARG A 33 0.47 12.79 -1.17
C ARG A 33 1.87 12.24 -1.32
N ASP A 34 2.76 12.69 -0.45
CA ASP A 34 4.06 12.12 -0.19
C ASP A 34 3.90 10.83 0.64
N GLY A 35 2.67 10.29 0.67
CA GLY A 35 2.47 8.87 0.87
C GLY A 35 2.86 8.20 -0.42
N TYR A 36 3.88 7.34 -0.36
CA TYR A 36 4.28 6.41 -1.40
C TYR A 36 3.05 5.85 -2.12
N ARG A 37 2.72 6.41 -3.30
CA ARG A 37 1.68 5.89 -4.16
C ARG A 37 2.36 4.88 -5.03
N GLN A 38 2.21 3.61 -4.67
CA GLN A 38 2.74 2.56 -5.51
C GLN A 38 2.03 2.60 -6.87
N ASP A 39 2.82 2.61 -7.94
CA ASP A 39 2.32 2.52 -9.29
C ASP A 39 1.97 1.05 -9.54
N LEU A 40 0.68 0.74 -9.60
CA LEU A 40 0.23 -0.62 -9.88
C LEU A 40 0.42 -0.89 -11.38
N PRO A 41 0.88 -2.08 -11.76
CA PRO A 41 0.96 -2.43 -13.17
C PRO A 41 -0.42 -2.36 -13.84
N GLN A 42 -0.44 -1.99 -15.13
CA GLN A 42 -1.67 -1.93 -15.93
C GLN A 42 -2.14 -3.32 -16.41
N HIS A 43 -1.31 -4.35 -16.21
CA HIS A 43 -1.66 -5.73 -16.50
C HIS A 43 -2.40 -6.36 -15.30
N PRO A 44 -3.08 -7.50 -15.49
CA PRO A 44 -3.64 -8.27 -14.38
C PRO A 44 -2.58 -8.51 -13.30
N LEU A 45 -2.95 -8.32 -12.04
CA LEU A 45 -2.07 -8.52 -10.90
C LEU A 45 -1.81 -10.01 -10.71
N THR A 46 -0.54 -10.37 -10.61
CA THR A 46 -0.09 -11.72 -10.31
C THR A 46 0.26 -11.86 -8.83
N GLY A 47 0.39 -13.10 -8.35
CA GLY A 47 0.85 -13.36 -6.97
C GLY A 47 2.26 -12.83 -6.68
N ALA A 48 3.12 -12.67 -7.70
CA ALA A 48 4.44 -12.07 -7.55
C ALA A 48 4.36 -10.55 -7.35
N ASP A 49 3.46 -9.86 -8.07
CA ASP A 49 3.26 -8.42 -7.97
C ASP A 49 2.81 -8.00 -6.55
N LEU A 50 2.04 -8.86 -5.87
CA LEU A 50 1.62 -8.62 -4.48
C LEU A 50 2.77 -8.72 -3.48
N GLN A 51 3.80 -9.52 -3.73
CA GLN A 51 4.97 -9.64 -2.83
C GLN A 51 5.92 -8.44 -2.95
N GLU A 52 5.93 -7.81 -4.13
CA GLU A 52 6.68 -6.59 -4.39
C GLU A 52 5.92 -5.32 -3.95
N LEU A 53 4.68 -5.48 -3.47
CA LEU A 53 3.85 -4.39 -2.99
C LEU A 53 4.46 -3.73 -1.73
N ARG A 54 4.49 -2.39 -1.70
CA ARG A 54 5.05 -1.57 -0.62
C ARG A 54 4.06 -0.46 -0.29
N PHE A 55 3.57 -0.48 0.94
CA PHE A 55 2.62 0.51 1.44
C PHE A 55 3.32 1.59 2.24
N GLY A 56 2.82 2.83 2.13
CA GLY A 56 3.22 3.91 3.03
C GLY A 56 2.67 3.68 4.44
N VAL A 57 3.50 3.93 5.45
CA VAL A 57 3.13 3.78 6.87
C VAL A 57 2.54 5.09 7.40
N THR A 58 1.38 5.03 8.07
CA THR A 58 0.72 6.19 8.68
C THR A 58 0.49 6.01 10.18
N LEU A 59 0.54 7.10 10.96
CA LEU A 59 0.36 7.11 12.43
C LEU A 59 -0.99 6.54 12.89
N ARG A 60 -2.01 6.59 12.03
CA ARG A 60 -3.24 5.79 12.12
C ARG A 60 -3.32 4.97 10.83
N GLY A 61 -3.07 3.68 10.93
CA GLY A 61 -3.09 2.74 9.82
C GLY A 61 -3.58 1.38 10.26
N TYR A 62 -3.81 0.49 9.31
CA TYR A 62 -4.03 -0.92 9.60
C TYR A 62 -2.76 -1.53 10.21
N ALA A 63 -2.92 -2.56 11.06
CA ALA A 63 -1.77 -3.27 11.59
C ALA A 63 -1.03 -3.96 10.43
N MET A 64 0.26 -3.65 10.26
CA MET A 64 1.06 -4.16 9.14
C MET A 64 1.04 -5.69 9.09
N ASP A 65 1.20 -6.35 10.25
CA ASP A 65 1.17 -7.82 10.33
C ASP A 65 -0.15 -8.42 9.80
N GLN A 66 -1.29 -7.80 10.12
CA GLN A 66 -2.60 -8.27 9.65
C GLN A 66 -2.76 -8.07 8.14
N VAL A 67 -2.24 -6.97 7.61
CA VAL A 67 -2.27 -6.69 6.18
C VAL A 67 -1.35 -7.65 5.44
N ASP A 68 -0.15 -7.89 5.95
CA ASP A 68 0.83 -8.81 5.38
C ASP A 68 0.29 -10.25 5.34
N ASP A 69 -0.34 -10.73 6.42
CA ASP A 69 -0.97 -12.04 6.46
C ASP A 69 -2.05 -12.21 5.38
N VAL A 70 -2.88 -11.17 5.18
CA VAL A 70 -3.92 -11.18 4.15
C VAL A 70 -3.31 -11.15 2.75
N LEU A 71 -2.26 -10.35 2.53
CA LEU A 71 -1.58 -10.25 1.24
C LEU A 71 -0.87 -11.55 0.85
N VAL A 72 -0.23 -12.22 1.80
CA VAL A 72 0.41 -13.53 1.58
C VAL A 72 -0.64 -14.54 1.11
N ARG A 73 -1.78 -14.62 1.80
CA ARG A 73 -2.88 -15.51 1.43
C ARG A 73 -3.45 -15.16 0.06
N LEU A 74 -3.66 -13.87 -0.21
CA LEU A 74 -4.18 -13.41 -1.50
C LEU A 74 -3.22 -13.73 -2.65
N GLY A 75 -1.91 -13.56 -2.45
CA GLY A 75 -0.88 -13.91 -3.44
C GLY A 75 -0.89 -15.39 -3.81
N GLN A 76 -1.08 -16.27 -2.82
CA GLN A 76 -1.24 -17.72 -3.06
C GLN A 76 -2.50 -18.02 -3.87
N GLU A 77 -3.63 -17.44 -3.47
CA GLU A 77 -4.91 -17.69 -4.15
C GLU A 77 -4.91 -17.19 -5.60
N ILE A 78 -4.25 -16.06 -5.89
CA ILE A 78 -4.06 -15.58 -7.26
C ILE A 78 -3.18 -16.56 -8.05
N ALA A 79 -2.07 -17.01 -7.47
CA ALA A 79 -1.18 -17.96 -8.14
C ALA A 79 -1.89 -19.29 -8.49
N ASP A 80 -2.72 -19.81 -7.57
CA ASP A 80 -3.50 -21.02 -7.80
C ASP A 80 -4.55 -20.82 -8.92
N ARG A 81 -5.23 -19.68 -8.92
CA ARG A 81 -6.20 -19.31 -9.96
C ARG A 81 -5.52 -19.14 -11.32
N ASP A 82 -4.37 -18.49 -11.37
CA ASP A 82 -3.62 -18.28 -12.61
C ASP A 82 -3.12 -19.61 -13.19
N ALA A 83 -2.66 -20.54 -12.34
CA ALA A 83 -2.28 -21.88 -12.75
C ALA A 83 -3.48 -22.66 -13.33
N LEU A 84 -4.65 -22.57 -12.69
CA LEU A 84 -5.87 -23.20 -13.18
C LEU A 84 -6.33 -22.59 -14.52
N ILE A 85 -6.26 -21.27 -14.67
CA ILE A 85 -6.61 -20.58 -15.93
C ILE A 85 -5.65 -21.01 -17.04
N ALA A 86 -4.34 -21.12 -16.74
CA ALA A 86 -3.34 -21.58 -17.70
C ALA A 86 -3.60 -23.03 -18.15
N GLU A 87 -4.04 -23.91 -17.24
CA GLU A 87 -4.44 -25.28 -17.58
C GLU A 87 -5.70 -25.29 -18.48
N LEU A 88 -6.73 -24.52 -18.12
CA LEU A 88 -7.98 -24.46 -18.89
C LEU A 88 -7.82 -23.80 -20.26
N THR A 89 -6.95 -22.80 -20.37
CA THR A 89 -6.70 -22.06 -21.62
C THR A 89 -5.63 -22.74 -22.48
N GLY A 90 -4.72 -23.50 -21.87
CA GLY A 90 -3.66 -24.27 -22.52
C GLY A 90 -4.06 -25.71 -22.89
N GLY A 91 -5.19 -26.21 -22.37
CA GLY A 91 -5.87 -27.41 -22.87
C GLY A 91 -6.39 -27.21 -24.30
N PRO A 92 -6.73 -28.28 -25.03
CA PRO A 92 -6.95 -28.29 -26.49
C PRO A 92 -8.06 -27.36 -27.04
N ASP A 93 -8.74 -26.59 -26.18
CA ASP A 93 -9.76 -25.59 -26.53
C ASP A 93 -9.30 -24.16 -26.16
N GLY A 94 -8.09 -23.79 -26.59
CA GLY A 94 -7.62 -22.40 -26.46
C GLY A 94 -8.49 -21.44 -27.28
N PRO A 95 -9.12 -20.41 -26.69
CA PRO A 95 -9.94 -19.48 -27.44
C PRO A 95 -9.08 -18.58 -28.32
N GLU A 96 -9.18 -18.79 -29.63
CA GLU A 96 -8.74 -17.91 -30.72
C GLU A 96 -9.46 -16.54 -30.76
N ALA A 97 -10.00 -16.03 -29.65
CA ALA A 97 -10.86 -14.84 -29.63
C ALA A 97 -10.11 -13.52 -29.36
N GLN A 98 -8.86 -13.38 -29.83
CA GLN A 98 -8.20 -12.07 -29.96
C GLN A 98 -7.46 -11.93 -31.30
N LYS A 99 -8.07 -12.40 -32.38
CA LYS A 99 -7.73 -11.98 -33.75
C LYS A 99 -9.01 -11.75 -34.55
N GLY A 100 -9.48 -10.50 -34.58
CA GLY A 100 -10.47 -10.08 -35.56
C GLY A 100 -11.40 -8.98 -35.07
N THR A 101 -11.38 -7.85 -35.78
CA THR A 101 -12.36 -6.75 -35.78
C THR A 101 -11.93 -5.46 -35.07
N VAL A 102 -10.82 -4.88 -35.54
CA VAL A 102 -10.78 -3.42 -35.79
C VAL A 102 -10.87 -3.23 -37.30
N ALA A 103 -12.10 -3.26 -37.81
CA ALA A 103 -12.44 -2.85 -39.15
C ALA A 103 -13.83 -2.23 -39.11
N ARG A 104 -13.91 -0.92 -38.82
CA ARG A 104 -14.67 0.05 -39.61
C ARG A 104 -14.37 1.47 -39.15
#